data_AF-W7YB10-F1
#
_entry.id   AF-W7YB10-F1
#
_cell.length_a   1.000
_cell.length_b   1.000
_cell.length_c   1.000
_cell.angle_alpha   90.00
_cell.angle_beta   90.00
_cell.angle_gamma   90.00
#
_symmetry.space_group_name_H-M   'P 1'
#
loop_
_entity.id
_entity.type
_entity.pdbx_description
1 polymer ?
#
loop_
_entity_poly.entity_id
_entity_poly.type
_entity_poly.pdbx_seq_one_letter_code
_entity_poly.pdbx_strand_id
1 'polypeptide(L)'
;MKEAIRNYPEIYFAKLAVIGEGDSEEVLFNRLMETNKVDFDDNIITFVPLGHRFVNHIWKLLDVLNIPYVTLLDLDIERNGGGWGRIKYILQQLIDAGYDRDELLELEGGEIMTDERFSKMHTWTYKDNKLKSVLSWVKFLESYNVYYSNPLDLDFLMLEYYSEKYKSAIPKGGGPQIPDKVKEDAKFKSKLKGAIQATLKSEEAQALTYSDKQKELMIWYNYHFLGRGKPTTHITALSSMTDKELSENMPPVFEKMFKKIKELLS
;
A
#
# COMPACT_ATOMS: atom_id res chain seq x y z
N MET A 1 -8.38 12.23 -16.94
CA MET A 1 -9.84 12.15 -16.67
C MET A 1 -10.58 11.43 -17.78
N LYS A 2 -10.52 11.88 -19.05
CA LYS A 2 -11.15 11.18 -20.19
C LYS A 2 -10.66 9.74 -20.41
N GLU A 3 -9.43 9.40 -20.06
CA GLU A 3 -8.90 8.03 -20.23
C GLU A 3 -9.38 7.07 -19.13
N ALA A 4 -9.25 7.42 -17.84
CA ALA A 4 -9.74 6.54 -16.75
C ALA A 4 -11.25 6.25 -16.86
N ILE A 5 -12.06 7.27 -17.18
CA ILE A 5 -13.51 7.13 -17.35
C ILE A 5 -13.87 6.28 -18.59
N ARG A 6 -13.05 6.35 -19.66
CA ARG A 6 -13.27 5.56 -20.87
C ARG A 6 -12.76 4.13 -20.73
N ASN A 7 -11.78 3.91 -19.86
CA ASN A 7 -11.15 2.61 -19.65
C ASN A 7 -11.91 1.74 -18.63
N TYR A 8 -12.70 2.34 -17.74
CA TYR A 8 -13.42 1.62 -16.67
C TYR A 8 -14.92 2.00 -16.61
N PRO A 9 -15.72 1.71 -17.66
CA PRO A 9 -17.16 2.05 -17.71
C PRO A 9 -18.00 1.38 -16.61
N GLU A 10 -17.53 0.28 -16.03
CA GLU A 10 -18.16 -0.42 -14.91
C GLU A 10 -18.34 0.46 -13.66
N ILE A 11 -17.53 1.51 -13.51
CA ILE A 11 -17.64 2.48 -12.40
C ILE A 11 -19.03 3.11 -12.33
N TYR A 12 -19.73 3.24 -13.46
CA TYR A 12 -21.07 3.85 -13.51
C TYR A 12 -22.17 2.98 -12.92
N PHE A 13 -21.91 1.69 -12.72
CA PHE A 13 -22.86 0.74 -12.14
C PHE A 13 -22.44 0.26 -10.75
N ALA A 14 -21.28 0.71 -10.26
CA ALA A 14 -20.72 0.29 -8.98
C ALA A 14 -21.60 0.70 -7.81
N LYS A 15 -21.84 -0.22 -6.84
CA LYS A 15 -22.36 0.17 -5.52
C LYS A 15 -21.27 0.72 -4.62
N LEU A 16 -20.02 0.34 -4.86
CA LEU A 16 -18.84 0.85 -4.17
C LEU A 16 -17.60 0.75 -5.06
N ALA A 17 -16.72 1.73 -5.00
CA ALA A 17 -15.43 1.70 -5.69
C ALA A 17 -14.26 1.46 -4.72
N VAL A 18 -13.36 0.55 -5.09
CA VAL A 18 -12.05 0.37 -4.42
C VAL A 18 -10.99 0.97 -5.33
N ILE A 19 -10.25 1.93 -4.81
CA ILE A 19 -9.22 2.65 -5.55
C ILE A 19 -7.85 2.13 -5.13
N GLY A 20 -6.96 1.80 -6.07
CA GLY A 20 -5.60 1.30 -5.77
C GLY A 20 -4.58 1.69 -6.86
N GLU A 21 -3.28 1.41 -6.67
CA GLU A 21 -2.22 1.95 -7.56
C GLU A 21 -1.90 1.13 -8.82
N GLY A 22 -2.37 -0.13 -8.93
CA GLY A 22 -2.09 -0.97 -10.10
C GLY A 22 -2.81 -2.31 -10.17
N ASP A 23 -2.46 -3.09 -11.21
CA ASP A 23 -3.11 -4.36 -11.56
C ASP A 23 -2.83 -5.49 -10.53
N SER A 24 -1.77 -5.36 -9.73
CA SER A 24 -1.40 -6.39 -8.74
C SER A 24 -2.32 -6.33 -7.53
N GLU A 25 -2.72 -5.12 -7.16
CA GLU A 25 -3.70 -4.80 -6.15
C GLU A 25 -5.06 -5.40 -6.52
N GLU A 26 -5.51 -5.24 -7.77
CA GLU A 26 -6.78 -5.80 -8.25
C GLU A 26 -6.85 -7.32 -8.01
N VAL A 27 -5.82 -8.06 -8.44
CA VAL A 27 -5.74 -9.52 -8.26
C VAL A 27 -5.79 -9.90 -6.77
N LEU A 28 -5.07 -9.16 -5.93
CA LEU A 28 -5.03 -9.41 -4.49
C LEU A 28 -6.37 -9.12 -3.83
N PHE A 29 -6.99 -7.98 -4.18
CA PHE A 29 -8.28 -7.57 -3.65
C PHE A 29 -9.36 -8.58 -3.98
N ASN A 30 -9.46 -9.03 -5.23
CA ASN A 30 -10.44 -10.03 -5.64
C ASN A 30 -10.36 -11.28 -4.75
N ARG A 31 -9.15 -11.83 -4.57
CA ARG A 31 -8.96 -13.03 -3.74
C ARG A 31 -9.25 -12.81 -2.25
N LEU A 32 -8.87 -11.65 -1.71
CA LEU A 32 -9.08 -11.32 -0.30
C LEU A 32 -10.56 -11.03 0.01
N MET A 33 -11.31 -10.48 -0.95
CA MET A 33 -12.74 -10.23 -0.83
C MET A 33 -13.58 -11.51 -0.83
N GLU A 34 -13.28 -12.45 -1.73
CA GLU A 34 -13.87 -13.81 -1.72
C GLU A 34 -13.75 -14.44 -0.32
N THR A 35 -12.54 -14.38 0.25
CA THR A 35 -12.24 -14.92 1.58
C THR A 35 -13.08 -14.26 2.69
N ASN A 36 -13.41 -12.97 2.54
CA ASN A 36 -14.16 -12.19 3.52
C ASN A 36 -15.68 -12.22 3.33
N LYS A 37 -16.16 -12.98 2.34
CA LYS A 37 -17.57 -13.05 1.94
C LYS A 37 -18.15 -11.68 1.58
N VAL A 38 -17.33 -10.84 0.98
CA VAL A 38 -17.73 -9.56 0.37
C VAL A 38 -17.56 -9.75 -1.13
N ASP A 39 -18.48 -10.47 -1.77
CA ASP A 39 -18.28 -10.85 -3.16
C ASP A 39 -18.44 -9.64 -4.11
N PHE A 40 -17.55 -9.51 -5.10
CA PHE A 40 -17.52 -8.40 -6.07
C PHE A 40 -18.76 -8.39 -6.95
N ASP A 41 -19.25 -9.56 -7.35
CA ASP A 41 -20.37 -9.72 -8.28
C ASP A 41 -21.73 -9.42 -7.62
N ASP A 42 -21.92 -9.83 -6.36
CA ASP A 42 -23.17 -9.58 -5.63
C ASP A 42 -23.30 -8.10 -5.18
N ASN A 43 -22.14 -7.46 -4.92
CA ASN A 43 -22.06 -6.10 -4.41
C ASN A 43 -21.70 -5.05 -5.47
N ILE A 44 -21.47 -5.46 -6.73
CA ILE A 44 -21.02 -4.60 -7.83
C ILE A 44 -19.91 -3.65 -7.38
N ILE A 45 -18.85 -4.22 -6.81
CA ILE A 45 -17.66 -3.46 -6.42
C ILE A 45 -16.78 -3.28 -7.66
N THR A 46 -16.15 -2.13 -7.83
CA THR A 46 -15.24 -1.89 -8.97
C THR A 46 -13.86 -1.49 -8.47
N PHE A 47 -12.81 -2.16 -8.96
CA PHE A 47 -11.44 -1.69 -8.75
C PHE A 47 -11.11 -0.58 -9.76
N VAL A 48 -10.70 0.58 -9.25
CA VAL A 48 -10.35 1.75 -10.08
C VAL A 48 -8.86 2.00 -9.92
N PRO A 49 -8.03 1.62 -10.91
CA PRO A 49 -6.60 1.85 -10.83
C PRO A 49 -6.30 3.35 -10.94
N LEU A 50 -5.42 3.81 -10.05
CA LEU A 50 -4.90 5.15 -10.05
C LEU A 50 -3.88 5.28 -11.16
N GLY A 51 -4.17 6.16 -12.12
CA GLY A 51 -3.08 6.88 -12.76
C GLY A 51 -2.35 7.68 -11.68
N HIS A 52 -1.01 7.64 -11.68
CA HIS A 52 -0.12 8.17 -10.62
C HIS A 52 -0.31 9.66 -10.23
N ARG A 53 -1.33 10.35 -10.76
CA ARG A 53 -1.66 11.76 -10.53
C ARG A 53 -3.18 11.94 -10.50
N PHE A 54 -3.66 12.80 -9.59
CA PHE A 54 -5.03 13.32 -9.49
C PHE A 54 -6.10 12.33 -8.97
N VAL A 55 -5.83 11.61 -7.87
CA VAL A 55 -6.86 10.80 -7.19
C VAL A 55 -8.09 11.63 -6.80
N ASN A 56 -7.90 12.91 -6.46
CA ASN A 56 -8.99 13.82 -6.14
C ASN A 56 -10.05 13.94 -7.25
N HIS A 57 -9.68 13.77 -8.51
CA HIS A 57 -10.63 13.79 -9.62
C HIS A 57 -11.53 12.55 -9.66
N ILE A 58 -11.00 11.40 -9.26
CA ILE A 58 -11.78 10.16 -9.15
C ILE A 58 -12.75 10.28 -7.97
N TRP A 59 -12.28 10.79 -6.82
CA TRP A 59 -13.14 11.08 -5.68
C TRP A 59 -14.30 12.01 -6.05
N LYS A 60 -14.02 13.17 -6.68
CA LYS A 60 -15.06 14.09 -7.15
C LYS A 60 -16.07 13.45 -8.10
N LEU A 61 -15.61 12.57 -9.00
CA LEU A 61 -16.50 11.85 -9.90
C LEU A 61 -17.43 10.92 -9.12
N LEU A 62 -16.87 10.12 -8.21
CA LEU A 62 -17.62 9.17 -7.39
C LEU A 62 -18.60 9.89 -6.46
N ASP A 63 -18.21 11.02 -5.88
CA ASP A 63 -19.08 11.89 -5.09
C ASP A 63 -20.27 12.38 -5.93
N VAL A 64 -20.05 12.85 -7.17
CA VAL A 64 -21.13 13.27 -8.09
C VAL A 64 -22.06 12.10 -8.45
N LEU A 65 -21.53 10.89 -8.56
CA LEU A 65 -22.31 9.69 -8.83
C LEU A 65 -22.97 9.11 -7.56
N ASN A 66 -22.70 9.68 -6.38
CA ASN A 66 -23.09 9.13 -5.07
C ASN A 66 -22.65 7.67 -4.87
N ILE A 67 -21.46 7.32 -5.37
CA ILE A 67 -20.87 5.99 -5.21
C ILE A 67 -19.86 6.06 -4.06
N PRO A 68 -20.05 5.33 -2.95
CA PRO A 68 -19.08 5.29 -1.87
C PRO A 68 -17.76 4.65 -2.33
N TYR A 69 -16.66 5.03 -1.69
CA TYR A 69 -15.34 4.50 -2.05
C TYR A 69 -14.38 4.38 -0.87
N VAL A 70 -13.39 3.49 -1.07
CA VAL A 70 -12.20 3.37 -0.24
C VAL A 70 -10.96 3.44 -1.14
N THR A 71 -9.85 3.97 -0.61
CA THR A 71 -8.59 4.12 -1.34
C THR A 71 -7.47 3.39 -0.61
N LEU A 72 -6.71 2.55 -1.31
CA LEU A 72 -5.48 1.93 -0.83
C LEU A 72 -4.28 2.50 -1.60
N LEU A 73 -3.26 2.99 -0.88
CA LEU A 73 -2.06 3.60 -1.44
C LEU A 73 -0.79 2.95 -0.90
N ASP A 74 0.33 3.15 -1.58
CA ASP A 74 1.64 2.72 -1.10
C ASP A 74 2.30 3.80 -0.24
N LEU A 75 2.73 3.45 0.98
CA LEU A 75 3.35 4.41 1.89
C LEU A 75 4.80 4.72 1.49
N ASP A 76 5.48 3.77 0.85
CA ASP A 76 6.81 3.91 0.25
C ASP A 76 7.87 4.43 1.24
N ILE A 77 7.84 4.04 2.52
CA ILE A 77 8.79 4.55 3.53
C ILE A 77 10.24 4.45 3.05
N GLU A 78 11.02 5.53 3.25
CA GLU A 78 12.41 5.65 2.80
C GLU A 78 12.67 5.59 1.28
N ARG A 79 11.65 5.51 0.42
CA ARG A 79 11.78 5.84 -1.01
C ARG A 79 11.67 7.35 -1.23
N ASN A 80 12.18 7.83 -2.36
CA ASN A 80 12.03 9.23 -2.76
C ASN A 80 10.55 9.61 -2.86
N GLY A 81 10.12 10.64 -2.10
CA GLY A 81 8.72 11.06 -2.02
C GLY A 81 7.83 10.16 -1.14
N GLY A 82 8.39 9.13 -0.52
CA GLY A 82 7.73 8.21 0.40
C GLY A 82 7.37 8.83 1.76
N GLY A 83 6.60 8.09 2.56
CA GLY A 83 6.17 8.46 3.90
C GLY A 83 5.55 9.84 3.95
N TRP A 84 6.26 10.81 4.53
CA TRP A 84 5.79 12.19 4.62
C TRP A 84 5.41 12.82 3.28
N GLY A 85 6.08 12.44 2.18
CA GLY A 85 5.70 12.89 0.84
C GLY A 85 4.33 12.36 0.42
N ARG A 86 4.04 11.08 0.69
CA ARG A 86 2.74 10.44 0.44
C ARG A 86 1.63 11.01 1.32
N ILE A 87 1.91 11.23 2.61
CA ILE A 87 0.95 11.89 3.53
C ILE A 87 0.64 13.31 3.07
N LYS A 88 1.66 14.12 2.77
CA LYS A 88 1.47 15.48 2.24
C LYS A 88 0.63 15.46 0.96
N TYR A 89 0.95 14.54 0.04
CA TYR A 89 0.22 14.38 -1.20
C TYR A 89 -1.26 14.15 -0.93
N ILE A 90 -1.61 13.17 -0.08
CA ILE A 90 -3.02 12.81 0.09
C ILE A 90 -3.81 13.87 0.86
N LEU A 91 -3.19 14.55 1.82
CA LEU A 91 -3.79 15.72 2.48
C LEU A 91 -4.11 16.83 1.45
N GLN A 92 -3.18 17.12 0.54
CA GLN A 92 -3.42 18.08 -0.54
C GLN A 92 -4.57 17.61 -1.45
N GLN A 93 -4.65 16.32 -1.77
CA GLN A 93 -5.74 15.79 -2.60
C GLN A 93 -7.11 15.87 -1.92
N LEU A 94 -7.18 15.69 -0.60
CA LEU A 94 -8.41 15.88 0.18
C LEU A 94 -8.82 17.36 0.19
N ILE A 95 -7.88 18.28 0.43
CA ILE A 95 -8.15 19.72 0.32
C ILE A 95 -8.65 20.07 -1.09
N ASP A 96 -7.99 19.57 -2.13
CA ASP A 96 -8.38 19.82 -3.52
C ASP A 96 -9.75 19.19 -3.86
N ALA A 97 -10.16 18.15 -3.12
CA ALA A 97 -11.48 17.52 -3.23
C ALA A 97 -12.60 18.34 -2.56
N GLY A 98 -12.23 19.29 -1.68
CA GLY A 98 -13.17 20.21 -1.02
C GLY A 98 -13.36 19.95 0.47
N TYR A 99 -12.56 19.06 1.07
CA TYR A 99 -12.53 18.88 2.53
C TYR A 99 -11.93 20.12 3.22
N ASP A 100 -12.37 20.39 4.46
CA ASP A 100 -11.90 21.53 5.21
C ASP A 100 -10.40 21.40 5.55
N ARG A 101 -9.63 22.42 5.17
CA ARG A 101 -8.18 22.43 5.35
C ARG A 101 -7.81 22.47 6.83
N ASP A 102 -8.53 23.25 7.62
CA ASP A 102 -8.17 23.50 9.00
C ASP A 102 -8.49 22.28 9.86
N GLU A 103 -9.58 21.56 9.58
CA GLU A 103 -9.85 20.23 10.16
C GLU A 103 -8.80 19.19 9.77
N LEU A 104 -8.37 19.16 8.50
CA LEU A 104 -7.35 18.21 8.02
C LEU A 104 -5.96 18.47 8.59
N LEU A 105 -5.66 19.74 8.88
CA LEU A 105 -4.34 20.19 9.31
C LEU A 105 -4.30 20.58 10.80
N GLU A 106 -5.36 20.28 11.54
CA GLU A 106 -5.38 20.39 13.00
C GLU A 106 -4.41 19.39 13.62
N LEU A 107 -3.54 19.89 14.51
CA LEU A 107 -2.56 19.12 15.24
C LEU A 107 -3.07 18.81 16.65
N GLU A 108 -2.42 17.85 17.30
CA GLU A 108 -2.66 17.58 18.72
C GLU A 108 -2.49 18.86 19.55
N GLY A 109 -3.55 19.24 20.28
CA GLY A 109 -3.61 20.50 21.03
C GLY A 109 -4.35 21.64 20.34
N GLY A 110 -4.94 21.43 19.15
CA GLY A 110 -5.80 22.40 18.47
C GLY A 110 -5.06 23.46 17.64
N GLU A 111 -3.75 23.30 17.44
CA GLU A 111 -2.98 24.17 16.54
C GLU A 111 -3.21 23.76 15.08
N ILE A 112 -3.61 24.70 14.23
CA ILE A 112 -3.71 24.45 12.78
C ILE A 112 -2.33 24.61 12.13
N MET A 113 -1.89 23.60 11.39
CA MET A 113 -0.62 23.65 10.67
C MET A 113 -0.60 24.77 9.62
N THR A 114 0.42 25.62 9.67
CA THR A 114 0.61 26.70 8.68
C THR A 114 0.92 26.17 7.29
N ASP A 115 0.60 26.94 6.25
CA ASP A 115 0.94 26.59 4.85
C ASP A 115 2.44 26.40 4.65
N GLU A 116 3.28 27.23 5.30
CA GLU A 116 4.73 27.10 5.21
C GLU A 116 5.18 25.74 5.77
N ARG A 117 4.66 25.34 6.93
CA ARG A 117 4.99 24.06 7.56
C ARG A 117 4.49 22.89 6.71
N PHE A 118 3.24 22.95 6.24
CA PHE A 118 2.65 21.92 5.38
C PHE A 118 3.41 21.77 4.05
N SER A 119 3.81 22.88 3.43
CA SER A 119 4.58 22.87 2.17
C SER A 119 5.89 22.08 2.30
N LYS A 120 6.51 22.09 3.48
CA LYS A 120 7.78 21.40 3.80
C LYS A 120 7.60 19.99 4.36
N MET A 121 6.38 19.48 4.50
CA MET A 121 6.11 18.17 5.12
C MET A 121 6.91 17.03 4.49
N HIS A 122 7.00 17.00 3.16
CA HIS A 122 7.79 16.04 2.39
C HIS A 122 9.31 16.03 2.70
N THR A 123 9.87 17.07 3.32
CA THR A 123 11.29 17.13 3.69
C THR A 123 11.55 16.65 5.12
N TRP A 124 10.51 16.24 5.85
CA TRP A 124 10.66 15.78 7.23
C TRP A 124 11.34 14.40 7.27
N THR A 125 12.30 14.24 8.17
CA THR A 125 13.07 13.00 8.31
C THR A 125 12.42 12.02 9.28
N TYR A 126 12.92 10.78 9.36
CA TYR A 126 12.46 9.78 10.33
C TYR A 126 13.25 9.77 11.67
N LYS A 127 14.35 10.54 11.79
CA LYS A 127 15.13 10.68 13.03
C LYS A 127 14.28 11.24 14.18
N ASP A 128 14.53 10.73 15.40
CA ASP A 128 13.83 11.06 16.65
C ASP A 128 12.33 10.74 16.66
N ASN A 129 11.97 9.46 16.53
CA ASN A 129 10.62 8.90 16.73
C ASN A 129 9.54 9.30 15.69
N LYS A 130 9.91 9.90 14.56
CA LYS A 130 8.96 10.41 13.56
C LYS A 130 8.23 9.36 12.71
N LEU A 131 8.67 8.09 12.71
CA LEU A 131 7.86 7.01 12.11
C LEU A 131 6.50 6.91 12.80
N LYS A 132 6.45 7.05 14.13
CA LYS A 132 5.17 7.05 14.87
C LYS A 132 4.27 8.18 14.40
N SER A 133 4.81 9.37 14.16
CA SER A 133 4.04 10.50 13.64
C SER A 133 3.47 10.21 12.25
N VAL A 134 4.25 9.61 11.34
CA VAL A 134 3.73 9.17 10.02
C VAL A 134 2.58 8.18 10.22
N LEU A 135 2.76 7.18 11.08
CA LEU A 135 1.73 6.18 11.35
C LEU A 135 0.48 6.76 12.03
N SER A 136 0.61 7.82 12.84
CA SER A 136 -0.52 8.57 13.36
C SER A 136 -1.32 9.24 12.25
N TRP A 137 -0.64 9.86 11.27
CA TRP A 137 -1.31 10.41 10.08
C TRP A 137 -1.97 9.32 9.24
N VAL A 138 -1.31 8.18 9.02
CA VAL A 138 -1.92 7.02 8.34
C VAL A 138 -3.23 6.62 9.03
N LYS A 139 -3.21 6.50 10.36
CA LYS A 139 -4.41 6.17 11.13
C LYS A 139 -5.50 7.24 11.04
N PHE A 140 -5.13 8.52 11.07
CA PHE A 140 -6.07 9.62 10.90
C PHE A 140 -6.78 9.57 9.54
N LEU A 141 -6.03 9.29 8.48
CA LEU A 141 -6.54 9.21 7.10
C LEU A 141 -7.52 8.05 6.88
N GLU A 142 -7.50 7.01 7.73
CA GLU A 142 -8.51 5.94 7.71
C GLU A 142 -9.93 6.50 7.95
N SER A 143 -10.08 7.64 8.65
CA SER A 143 -11.38 8.31 8.82
C SER A 143 -11.93 8.95 7.54
N TYR A 144 -11.06 9.14 6.54
CA TYR A 144 -11.39 9.62 5.20
C TYR A 144 -11.43 8.48 4.17
N ASN A 145 -11.54 7.22 4.62
CA ASN A 145 -11.51 6.01 3.78
C ASN A 145 -10.21 5.86 2.97
N VAL A 146 -9.12 6.48 3.42
CA VAL A 146 -7.79 6.38 2.82
C VAL A 146 -6.92 5.46 3.68
N TYR A 147 -6.46 4.38 3.08
CA TYR A 147 -5.65 3.34 3.69
C TYR A 147 -4.27 3.26 3.02
N TYR A 148 -3.27 2.80 3.76
CA TYR A 148 -1.92 2.63 3.25
C TYR A 148 -1.42 1.20 3.45
N SER A 149 -0.83 0.63 2.40
CA SER A 149 0.10 -0.47 2.55
C SER A 149 1.37 0.06 3.25
N ASN A 150 1.77 -0.58 4.34
CA ASN A 150 2.90 -0.15 5.18
C ASN A 150 3.75 -1.37 5.53
N PRO A 151 5.10 -1.28 5.48
CA PRO A 151 5.90 -0.05 5.37
C PRO A 151 6.21 0.46 3.96
N LEU A 152 6.11 -0.37 2.92
CA LEU A 152 6.57 -0.02 1.58
C LEU A 152 5.40 0.06 0.59
N ASP A 153 5.08 -1.06 -0.02
CA ASP A 153 3.99 -1.22 -0.96
C ASP A 153 3.19 -2.47 -0.62
N LEU A 154 2.09 -2.70 -1.34
CA LEU A 154 1.25 -3.87 -1.11
C LEU A 154 2.01 -5.19 -1.28
N ASP A 155 2.93 -5.25 -2.26
CA ASP A 155 3.71 -6.46 -2.53
C ASP A 155 4.57 -6.84 -1.32
N PHE A 156 5.26 -5.86 -0.73
CA PHE A 156 6.07 -6.05 0.46
C PHE A 156 5.21 -6.45 1.66
N LEU A 157 4.03 -5.82 1.83
CA LEU A 157 3.09 -6.17 2.89
C LEU A 157 2.64 -7.64 2.78
N MET A 158 2.26 -8.09 1.59
CA MET A 158 1.83 -9.46 1.36
C MET A 158 2.98 -10.45 1.55
N LEU A 159 4.19 -10.10 1.11
CA LEU A 159 5.39 -10.89 1.37
C LEU A 159 5.71 -11.00 2.87
N GLU A 160 5.48 -9.95 3.65
CA GLU A 160 5.72 -9.97 5.09
C GLU A 160 4.75 -10.90 5.83
N TYR A 161 3.45 -10.79 5.54
CA TYR A 161 2.40 -11.57 6.21
C TYR A 161 2.32 -13.02 5.73
N TYR A 162 2.60 -13.28 4.45
CA TYR A 162 2.53 -14.62 3.86
C TYR A 162 3.91 -15.13 3.38
N SER A 163 4.96 -14.72 4.09
CA SER A 163 6.38 -15.01 3.76
C SER A 163 6.63 -16.43 3.28
N GLU A 164 6.16 -17.44 4.02
CA GLU A 164 6.43 -18.84 3.68
C GLU A 164 5.73 -19.29 2.40
N LYS A 165 4.56 -18.72 2.09
CA LYS A 165 3.83 -19.03 0.86
C LYS A 165 4.52 -18.40 -0.35
N TYR A 166 4.97 -17.14 -0.26
CA TYR A 166 5.75 -16.51 -1.33
C TYR A 166 7.09 -17.22 -1.57
N LYS A 167 7.82 -17.56 -0.50
CA LYS A 167 9.08 -18.32 -0.60
C LYS A 167 8.89 -19.72 -1.18
N SER A 168 7.72 -20.34 -0.97
CA SER A 168 7.37 -21.64 -1.54
C SER A 168 6.85 -21.53 -2.98
N ALA A 169 6.33 -20.36 -3.37
CA ALA A 169 5.87 -20.06 -4.73
C ALA A 169 7.04 -19.77 -5.71
N ILE A 170 8.13 -20.52 -5.57
CA ILE A 170 9.29 -20.45 -6.46
C ILE A 170 9.33 -21.70 -7.36
N PRO A 171 9.62 -21.55 -8.67
CA PRO A 171 9.87 -22.70 -9.53
C PRO A 171 11.05 -23.53 -9.02
N LYS A 172 11.05 -24.83 -9.35
CA LYS A 172 12.14 -25.74 -9.00
C LYS A 172 13.48 -25.21 -9.52
N GLY A 173 14.47 -25.10 -8.62
CA GLY A 173 15.79 -24.54 -8.95
C GLY A 173 15.83 -23.01 -9.03
N GLY A 174 14.72 -22.33 -8.74
CA GLY A 174 14.66 -20.87 -8.60
C GLY A 174 14.95 -20.41 -7.17
N GLY A 175 14.68 -19.13 -6.93
CA GLY A 175 14.88 -18.45 -5.66
C GLY A 175 16.12 -17.55 -5.66
N PRO A 176 16.19 -16.58 -4.73
CA PRO A 176 17.38 -15.78 -4.54
C PRO A 176 18.52 -16.65 -3.99
N GLN A 177 19.73 -16.46 -4.50
CA GLN A 177 20.94 -16.99 -3.87
C GLN A 177 21.26 -16.16 -2.62
N ILE A 178 21.07 -16.75 -1.45
CA ILE A 178 21.31 -16.13 -0.14
C ILE A 178 22.54 -16.80 0.49
N PRO A 179 23.67 -16.07 0.68
CA PRO A 179 24.83 -16.60 1.39
C PRO A 179 24.50 -16.99 2.83
N ASP A 180 25.22 -17.95 3.39
CA ASP A 180 25.04 -18.34 4.79
C ASP A 180 25.41 -17.17 5.73
N LYS A 181 24.53 -16.84 6.66
CA LYS A 181 24.70 -15.67 7.54
C LYS A 181 25.92 -15.79 8.46
N VAL A 182 26.32 -17.00 8.83
CA VAL A 182 27.38 -17.26 9.81
C VAL A 182 28.67 -17.58 9.08
N LYS A 183 28.63 -18.49 8.09
CA LYS A 183 29.82 -18.94 7.36
C LYS A 183 30.29 -17.92 6.31
N GLU A 184 29.38 -17.11 5.79
CA GLU A 184 29.64 -16.16 4.70
C GLU A 184 29.17 -14.73 5.06
N ASP A 185 29.33 -14.31 6.32
CA ASP A 185 28.85 -13.03 6.88
C ASP A 185 29.11 -11.83 5.96
N ALA A 186 30.33 -11.66 5.46
CA ALA A 186 30.68 -10.55 4.58
C ALA A 186 29.87 -10.55 3.26
N LYS A 187 29.67 -11.74 2.65
CA LYS A 187 28.86 -11.88 1.44
C LYS A 187 27.38 -11.68 1.74
N PHE A 188 26.89 -12.19 2.87
CA PHE A 188 25.51 -11.99 3.30
C PHE A 188 25.21 -10.50 3.51
N LYS A 189 26.06 -9.78 4.25
CA LYS A 189 25.94 -8.32 4.45
C LYS A 189 25.97 -7.55 3.13
N SER A 190 26.84 -7.93 2.21
CA SER A 190 26.88 -7.33 0.86
C SER A 190 25.58 -7.58 0.08
N LYS A 191 25.07 -8.82 0.09
CA LYS A 191 23.79 -9.18 -0.54
C LYS A 191 22.62 -8.41 0.06
N LEU A 192 22.57 -8.31 1.39
CA LEU A 192 21.54 -7.58 2.12
C LEU A 192 21.59 -6.08 1.80
N LYS A 193 22.78 -5.47 1.79
CA LYS A 193 22.96 -4.07 1.42
C LYS A 193 22.47 -3.80 0.00
N GLY A 194 22.88 -4.63 -0.97
CA GLY A 194 22.41 -4.51 -2.35
C GLY A 194 20.90 -4.71 -2.45
N ALA A 195 20.32 -5.58 -1.61
CA ALA A 195 18.89 -5.78 -1.59
C ALA A 195 18.13 -4.53 -1.11
N ILE A 196 18.58 -3.93 -0.01
CA ILE A 196 18.05 -2.69 0.55
C ILE A 196 18.08 -1.56 -0.49
N GLN A 197 19.25 -1.34 -1.12
CA GLN A 197 19.42 -0.28 -2.11
C GLN A 197 18.48 -0.43 -3.31
N ALA A 198 18.29 -1.66 -3.79
CA ALA A 198 17.37 -1.94 -4.90
C ALA A 198 15.90 -1.80 -4.49
N THR A 199 15.49 -2.31 -3.31
CA THR A 199 14.11 -2.18 -2.82
C THR A 199 13.72 -0.72 -2.60
N LEU A 200 14.61 0.08 -2.01
CA LEU A 200 14.37 1.49 -1.69
C LEU A 200 14.76 2.44 -2.84
N LYS A 201 15.22 1.91 -3.98
CA LYS A 201 15.58 2.64 -5.20
C LYS A 201 16.58 3.78 -4.94
N SER A 202 17.56 3.54 -4.06
CA SER A 202 18.60 4.51 -3.70
C SER A 202 19.89 3.82 -3.29
N GLU A 203 21.03 4.28 -3.82
CA GLU A 203 22.36 3.78 -3.46
C GLU A 203 22.76 4.13 -2.02
N GLU A 204 22.16 5.16 -1.44
CA GLU A 204 22.44 5.61 -0.07
C GLU A 204 21.48 4.99 0.95
N ALA A 205 20.54 4.15 0.52
CA ALA A 205 19.50 3.61 1.39
C ALA A 205 20.06 2.74 2.52
N GLN A 206 19.55 2.94 3.73
CA GLN A 206 19.97 2.24 4.94
C GLN A 206 18.83 1.44 5.61
N ALA A 207 17.58 1.63 5.19
CA ALA A 207 16.40 0.98 5.76
C ALA A 207 16.33 1.18 7.29
N LEU A 208 16.51 2.42 7.75
CA LEU A 208 16.62 2.78 9.17
C LEU A 208 15.34 2.47 9.97
N THR A 209 14.17 2.59 9.34
CA THR A 209 12.86 2.33 9.94
C THR A 209 12.44 0.86 9.85
N TYR A 210 13.20 0.02 9.16
CA TYR A 210 12.86 -1.38 8.94
C TYR A 210 13.55 -2.27 9.98
N SER A 211 12.82 -3.27 10.46
CA SER A 211 13.40 -4.33 11.30
C SER A 211 14.41 -5.18 10.51
N ASP A 212 15.28 -5.90 11.21
CA ASP A 212 16.23 -6.80 10.54
C ASP A 212 15.53 -7.89 9.74
N LYS A 213 14.38 -8.40 10.23
CA LYS A 213 13.53 -9.34 9.48
C LYS A 213 13.01 -8.72 8.18
N GLN A 214 12.54 -7.48 8.22
CA GLN A 214 12.07 -6.79 7.02
C GLN A 214 13.21 -6.50 6.04
N LYS A 215 14.38 -6.09 6.52
CA LYS A 215 15.57 -5.92 5.65
C LYS A 215 15.92 -7.22 4.95
N GLU A 216 15.87 -8.35 5.63
CA GLU A 216 16.11 -9.65 4.99
C GLU A 216 15.03 -10.02 3.97
N LEU A 217 13.77 -9.68 4.24
CA LEU A 217 12.69 -9.85 3.26
C LEU A 217 12.93 -9.03 1.99
N MET A 218 13.69 -7.93 2.02
CA MET A 218 14.06 -7.19 0.81
C MET A 218 14.82 -8.05 -0.22
N ILE A 219 15.54 -9.08 0.22
CA ILE A 219 16.20 -10.03 -0.70
C ILE A 219 15.16 -10.81 -1.50
N TRP A 220 14.10 -11.26 -0.83
CA TRP A 220 12.98 -11.98 -1.45
C TRP A 220 12.11 -11.04 -2.27
N TYR A 221 11.85 -9.84 -1.78
CA TYR A 221 11.12 -8.80 -2.49
C TYR A 221 11.76 -8.52 -3.86
N ASN A 222 13.08 -8.34 -3.90
CA ASN A 222 13.78 -8.10 -5.16
C ASN A 222 13.64 -9.27 -6.13
N TYR A 223 13.70 -10.51 -5.64
CA TYR A 223 13.52 -11.69 -6.47
C TYR A 223 12.09 -11.79 -7.04
N HIS A 224 11.09 -11.49 -6.22
CA HIS A 224 9.68 -11.66 -6.58
C HIS A 224 9.09 -10.50 -7.40
N PHE A 225 9.51 -9.26 -7.14
CA PHE A 225 8.77 -8.08 -7.58
C PHE A 225 9.61 -7.06 -8.36
N LEU A 226 10.96 -7.15 -8.35
CA LEU A 226 11.81 -6.29 -9.19
C LEU A 226 12.28 -6.97 -10.49
N GLY A 227 12.11 -8.29 -10.63
CA GLY A 227 12.55 -9.04 -11.81
C GLY A 227 11.49 -9.97 -12.43
N ARG A 228 10.28 -10.03 -11.87
CA ARG A 228 9.18 -10.90 -12.32
C ARG A 228 7.87 -10.10 -12.41
N GLY A 229 6.91 -10.62 -13.17
CA GLY A 229 5.57 -10.04 -13.23
C GLY A 229 4.87 -10.14 -11.89
N LYS A 230 4.60 -9.00 -11.25
CA LYS A 230 3.94 -8.92 -9.94
C LYS A 230 2.62 -9.72 -9.89
N PRO A 231 1.69 -9.61 -10.86
CA PRO A 231 0.43 -10.37 -10.81
C PRO A 231 0.65 -11.87 -10.79
N THR A 232 1.56 -12.39 -11.62
CA THR A 232 1.85 -13.84 -11.68
C THR A 232 2.40 -14.37 -10.36
N THR A 233 3.27 -13.61 -9.70
CA THR A 233 3.79 -13.96 -8.38
C THR A 233 2.65 -14.04 -7.35
N HIS A 234 1.77 -13.05 -7.32
CA HIS A 234 0.62 -13.05 -6.41
C HIS A 234 -0.33 -14.20 -6.68
N ILE A 235 -0.73 -14.43 -7.94
CA ILE A 235 -1.62 -15.54 -8.33
C ILE A 235 -1.03 -16.87 -7.84
N THR A 236 0.26 -17.11 -8.08
CA THR A 236 0.92 -18.36 -7.69
C THR A 236 0.93 -18.54 -6.18
N ALA A 237 1.28 -17.49 -5.43
CA ALA A 237 1.30 -17.54 -3.97
C ALA A 237 -0.11 -17.75 -3.40
N LEU A 238 -1.08 -16.94 -3.82
CA LEU A 238 -2.46 -16.99 -3.35
C LEU A 238 -3.16 -18.31 -3.67
N SER A 239 -2.90 -18.90 -4.84
CA SER A 239 -3.47 -20.20 -5.24
C SER A 239 -3.02 -21.36 -4.34
N SER A 240 -1.92 -21.17 -3.59
CA SER A 240 -1.42 -22.16 -2.62
C SER A 240 -1.97 -21.97 -1.20
N MET A 241 -2.85 -20.98 -1.01
CA MET A 241 -3.42 -20.62 0.30
C MET A 241 -4.90 -20.97 0.36
N THR A 242 -5.29 -21.59 1.46
CA THR A 242 -6.70 -21.78 1.80
C THR A 242 -7.30 -20.47 2.33
N ASP A 243 -8.62 -20.34 2.26
CA ASP A 243 -9.34 -19.18 2.79
C ASP A 243 -9.07 -18.99 4.29
N LYS A 244 -8.90 -20.09 5.03
CA LYS A 244 -8.53 -20.08 6.44
C LYS A 244 -7.16 -19.43 6.65
N GLU A 245 -6.14 -19.85 5.91
CA GLU A 245 -4.79 -19.30 6.00
C GLU A 245 -4.75 -17.81 5.64
N LEU A 246 -5.54 -17.40 4.64
CA LEU A 246 -5.69 -16.00 4.25
C LEU A 246 -6.33 -15.17 5.37
N SER A 247 -7.42 -15.67 5.96
CA SER A 247 -8.14 -14.99 7.03
C SER A 247 -7.35 -14.88 8.34
N GLU A 248 -6.60 -15.92 8.73
CA GLU A 248 -5.85 -15.94 10.00
C GLU A 248 -4.62 -15.03 9.99
N ASN A 249 -4.07 -14.76 8.81
CA ASN A 249 -2.88 -13.92 8.64
C ASN A 249 -3.18 -12.65 7.84
N MET A 250 -4.44 -12.20 7.82
CA MET A 250 -4.84 -11.01 7.08
C MET A 250 -4.09 -9.77 7.58
N PRO A 251 -3.48 -8.97 6.69
CA PRO A 251 -2.90 -7.71 7.12
C PRO A 251 -3.97 -6.80 7.73
N PRO A 252 -3.70 -6.14 8.89
CA PRO A 252 -4.69 -5.33 9.60
C PRO A 252 -5.33 -4.21 8.77
N VAL A 253 -4.60 -3.67 7.78
CA VAL A 253 -5.14 -2.67 6.84
C VAL A 253 -6.33 -3.23 6.06
N PHE A 254 -6.26 -4.49 5.61
CA PHE A 254 -7.35 -5.15 4.90
C PHE A 254 -8.53 -5.45 5.81
N GLU A 255 -8.29 -5.87 7.06
CA GLU A 255 -9.38 -6.08 8.03
C GLU A 255 -10.19 -4.79 8.25
N LYS A 256 -9.51 -3.67 8.47
CA LYS A 256 -10.15 -2.36 8.65
C LYS A 256 -10.89 -1.91 7.40
N MET A 257 -10.26 -2.06 6.24
CA MET A 257 -10.83 -1.64 4.97
C MET A 257 -12.05 -2.50 4.59
N PHE A 258 -12.01 -3.83 4.76
CA PHE A 258 -13.17 -4.69 4.51
C PHE A 258 -14.29 -4.44 5.51
N LYS A 259 -13.96 -4.14 6.77
CA LYS A 259 -14.97 -3.67 7.73
C LYS A 259 -15.65 -2.39 7.21
N LYS A 260 -14.87 -1.41 6.75
CA LYS A 260 -15.42 -0.16 6.20
C LYS A 260 -16.24 -0.39 4.93
N ILE A 261 -15.79 -1.26 4.03
CA ILE A 261 -16.55 -1.65 2.84
C ILE A 261 -17.91 -2.24 3.24
N LYS A 262 -17.96 -3.15 4.22
CA LYS A 262 -19.23 -3.71 4.74
C LYS A 262 -20.15 -2.62 5.30
N GLU A 263 -19.60 -1.65 6.04
CA GLU A 263 -20.37 -0.51 6.56
C GLU A 263 -20.92 0.40 5.46
N LEU A 264 -20.18 0.61 4.37
CA LEU A 264 -20.61 1.45 3.24
C LEU A 264 -21.63 0.77 2.32
N LEU A 265 -21.68 -0.56 2.30
CA LEU A 265 -22.62 -1.37 1.52
C LEU A 265 -23.93 -1.70 2.27
N SER A 266 -23.98 -1.41 3.57
CA SER A 266 -25.17 -1.63 4.43
C SER A 266 -26.14 -0.47 4.33
#